data_AF-A0A3M1NL63-F1
#
_entry.id   AF-A0A3M1NL63-F1
#
_cell.length_a   1.000
_cell.length_b   1.000
_cell.length_c   1.000
_cell.angle_alpha   90.00
_cell.angle_beta   90.00
_cell.angle_gamma   90.00
#
_symmetry.space_group_name_H-M   'P 1'
#
loop_
_entity.id
_entity.type
_entity.pdbx_description
1 polymer ?
#
loop_
_entity_poly.entity_id
_entity_poly.type
_entity_poly.pdbx_seq_one_letter_code
_entity_poly.pdbx_strand_id
1 'polypeptide(L)'
;MTVKITQYKWAGKWGPFRITNKCEECNLATSTIQSMMEKEFKGKDVEFEIKPWLNHWFYCMLRLAWHPPIIIVNGRKFYQFSHKEPLFDRKKLEDHVLRELRNS
;
A
#
# COMPACT_ATOMS: atom_id res chain seq x y z
N MET A 1 18.98 -0.45 5.82
CA MET A 1 18.04 0.66 5.56
C MET A 1 16.62 0.13 5.59
N THR A 2 15.68 0.87 6.18
CA THR A 2 14.31 0.40 6.42
C THR A 2 13.47 0.42 5.15
N VAL A 3 12.86 -0.71 4.80
CA VAL A 3 11.93 -0.80 3.66
C VAL A 3 10.55 -0.34 4.11
N LYS A 4 10.03 0.72 3.49
CA LYS A 4 8.74 1.30 3.86
C LYS A 4 7.64 0.86 2.90
N ILE A 5 6.62 0.20 3.43
CA ILE A 5 5.39 -0.15 2.74
C ILE A 5 4.31 0.85 3.16
N THR A 6 3.77 1.58 2.20
CA THR A 6 2.70 2.55 2.42
C THR A 6 1.45 2.12 1.66
N GLN A 7 0.36 1.86 2.38
CA GLN A 7 -0.95 1.64 1.77
C GLN A 7 -1.74 2.96 1.72
N TYR A 8 -2.22 3.34 0.54
CA TYR A 8 -3.20 4.42 0.39
C TYR A 8 -4.60 3.84 0.21
N LYS A 9 -5.47 4.07 1.19
CA LYS A 9 -6.87 3.61 1.19
C LYS A 9 -7.81 4.64 0.62
N TRP A 10 -8.94 4.21 0.07
CA TRP A 10 -10.07 5.09 -0.26
C TRP A 10 -10.66 5.70 1.02
N ALA A 11 -10.03 6.78 1.47
CA ALA A 11 -10.34 7.52 2.67
C ALA A 11 -9.72 8.91 2.57
N GLY A 12 -10.20 9.83 3.42
CA GLY A 12 -9.62 11.16 3.56
C GLY A 12 -10.58 12.28 3.18
N LYS A 13 -10.01 13.48 3.08
CA LYS A 13 -10.70 14.72 2.77
C LYS A 13 -9.80 15.62 1.93
N TRP A 14 -10.42 16.33 0.99
CA TRP A 14 -9.79 17.38 0.21
C TRP A 14 -10.76 18.54 0.06
N GLY A 15 -10.49 19.64 0.77
CA GLY A 15 -11.40 20.77 0.88
C GLY A 15 -12.80 20.33 1.39
N PRO A 16 -13.88 20.66 0.67
CA PRO A 16 -15.25 20.27 1.05
C PRO A 16 -15.55 18.78 0.79
N PHE A 17 -14.73 18.07 0.02
CA PHE A 17 -14.94 16.67 -0.32
C PHE A 17 -14.38 15.75 0.77
N ARG A 18 -15.19 14.78 1.25
CA ARG A 18 -14.79 13.77 2.22
C ARG A 18 -15.28 12.39 1.77
N ILE A 19 -14.41 11.40 1.84
CA ILE A 19 -14.78 10.01 1.62
C ILE A 19 -15.39 9.46 2.91
N THR A 20 -16.63 9.00 2.85
CA THR A 20 -17.36 8.36 3.97
C THR A 20 -17.62 6.88 3.75
N ASN A 21 -17.53 6.41 2.51
CA ASN A 21 -17.86 5.03 2.15
C ASN A 21 -16.73 4.08 2.54
N LYS A 22 -17.11 2.86 2.96
CA LYS A 22 -16.17 1.78 3.25
C LYS A 22 -15.66 1.16 1.96
N CYS A 23 -14.38 0.79 1.94
CA CYS A 23 -13.73 0.08 0.85
C CYS A 23 -13.30 -1.30 1.39
N GLU A 24 -14.00 -2.36 0.96
CA GLU A 24 -13.76 -3.71 1.45
C GLU A 24 -12.42 -4.25 0.93
N GLU A 25 -12.08 -3.95 -0.32
CA GLU A 25 -10.81 -4.31 -0.95
C GLU A 25 -9.63 -3.65 -0.23
N CYS A 26 -9.82 -2.42 0.24
CA CYS A 26 -8.82 -1.73 1.05
C CYS A 26 -8.60 -2.45 2.38
N ASN A 27 -9.66 -2.91 3.03
CA ASN A 27 -9.57 -3.67 4.28
C ASN A 27 -8.93 -5.03 4.07
N LEU A 28 -9.28 -5.72 2.98
CA LEU A 28 -8.65 -6.98 2.59
C LEU A 28 -7.14 -6.79 2.41
N ALA A 29 -6.71 -5.83 1.58
CA ALA A 29 -5.30 -5.52 1.38
C ALA A 29 -4.58 -5.17 2.69
N THR A 30 -5.26 -4.50 3.63
CA THR A 30 -4.70 -4.19 4.95
C THR A 30 -4.40 -5.45 5.74
N SER A 31 -5.41 -6.30 5.87
CA SER A 31 -5.32 -7.53 6.65
C SER A 31 -4.25 -8.48 6.07
N THR A 32 -4.13 -8.51 4.74
CA THR A 32 -3.08 -9.26 4.05
C THR A 32 -1.70 -8.73 4.41
N ILE A 33 -1.44 -7.42 4.28
CA ILE A 33 -0.12 -6.85 4.61
C ILE A 33 0.18 -6.98 6.10
N GLN A 34 -0.79 -6.75 6.99
CA GLN A 34 -0.61 -6.94 8.42
C GLN A 34 -0.22 -8.39 8.75
N SER A 35 -0.91 -9.36 8.16
CA SER A 35 -0.51 -10.77 8.31
C SER A 35 0.91 -11.03 7.79
N MET A 36 1.36 -10.32 6.76
CA MET A 36 2.73 -10.43 6.26
C MET A 36 3.75 -9.81 7.21
N MET A 37 3.41 -8.68 7.83
CA MET A 37 4.25 -8.04 8.85
C MET A 37 4.50 -8.97 10.04
N GLU A 38 3.46 -9.70 10.47
CA GLU A 38 3.54 -10.62 11.60
C GLU A 38 4.25 -11.94 11.31
N LYS A 39 4.30 -12.36 10.04
CA LYS A 39 4.84 -13.66 9.62
C LYS A 39 6.13 -13.49 8.80
N GLU A 40 6.02 -13.10 7.55
CA GLU A 40 7.13 -13.02 6.58
C GLU A 40 8.17 -11.94 6.92
N PHE A 41 7.71 -10.81 7.48
CA PHE A 41 8.57 -9.66 7.79
C PHE A 41 8.87 -9.51 9.28
N LYS A 42 8.49 -10.51 10.10
CA LYS A 42 8.76 -10.49 11.54
C LYS A 42 10.25 -10.41 11.80
N GLY A 43 10.67 -9.38 12.54
CA GLY A 43 12.08 -9.14 12.86
C GLY A 43 12.93 -8.60 11.70
N LYS A 44 12.32 -8.21 10.58
CA LYS A 44 12.99 -7.53 9.47
C LYS A 44 12.77 -6.01 9.56
N ASP A 45 13.69 -5.25 8.97
CA ASP A 45 13.66 -3.79 8.93
C ASP A 45 12.61 -3.29 7.90
N VAL A 46 11.34 -3.61 8.14
CA VAL A 46 10.20 -3.29 7.30
C VAL A 46 9.18 -2.51 8.11
N GLU A 47 8.75 -1.36 7.59
CA GLU A 47 7.69 -0.56 8.18
C GLU A 47 6.43 -0.63 7.33
N PHE A 48 5.27 -0.69 7.98
CA PHE A 48 3.98 -0.60 7.34
C PHE A 48 3.17 0.58 7.86
N GLU A 49 2.78 1.50 6.97
CA GLU A 49 1.91 2.62 7.30
C GLU A 49 0.69 2.67 6.37
N ILE A 50 -0.41 3.21 6.90
CA ILE A 50 -1.67 3.40 6.17
C ILE A 50 -1.96 4.88 6.09
N LYS A 51 -2.23 5.37 4.88
CA LYS A 51 -2.54 6.77 4.61
C LYS A 51 -3.87 6.93 3.87
N PRO A 52 -4.63 8.01 4.15
CA PRO A 52 -5.82 8.34 3.38
C PRO A 52 -5.41 8.82 1.97
N TRP A 53 -5.89 8.13 0.93
CA TRP A 53 -5.58 8.49 -0.46
C TRP A 53 -5.98 9.92 -0.79
N LEU A 54 -7.17 10.38 -0.38
CA LEU A 54 -7.65 11.71 -0.77
C LEU A 54 -6.83 12.85 -0.16
N ASN A 55 -6.17 12.64 0.99
CA ASN A 55 -5.26 13.65 1.54
C ASN A 55 -3.91 13.67 0.79
N HIS A 56 -3.55 12.57 0.14
CA HIS A 56 -2.24 12.34 -0.47
C HIS A 56 -2.34 12.03 -1.98
N TRP A 57 -3.45 12.40 -2.61
CA TRP A 57 -3.76 12.01 -4.00
C TRP A 57 -2.71 12.54 -4.98
N PHE A 58 -2.21 13.77 -4.75
CA PHE A 58 -1.13 14.37 -5.54
C PHE A 58 0.17 13.53 -5.48
N TYR A 59 0.55 13.05 -4.29
CA TYR A 59 1.71 12.18 -4.13
C TYR A 59 1.53 10.86 -4.89
N CYS A 60 0.34 10.25 -4.81
CA CYS A 60 0.02 9.02 -5.53
C CYS A 60 0.11 9.21 -7.05
N MET A 61 -0.41 10.34 -7.54
CA MET A 61 -0.40 10.68 -8.96
C MET A 61 1.02 10.83 -9.51
N LEU A 62 1.92 11.49 -8.77
CA LEU A 62 3.35 11.59 -9.11
C LEU A 62 4.06 10.23 -9.15
N ARG A 63 3.45 9.17 -8.61
CA ARG A 63 3.93 7.79 -8.65
C ARG A 63 3.14 6.92 -9.64
N LEU A 64 2.41 7.55 -10.56
CA LEU A 64 1.58 6.89 -11.57
C LEU A 64 0.54 5.94 -10.96
N ALA A 65 0.02 6.29 -9.76
CA ALA A 65 -0.96 5.51 -9.03
C ALA A 65 -2.25 6.34 -8.82
N TRP A 66 -3.36 5.82 -9.32
CA TRP A 66 -4.60 6.59 -9.50
C TRP A 66 -5.77 6.04 -8.70
N HIS A 67 -5.84 4.70 -8.56
CA HIS A 67 -7.00 4.02 -7.99
C HIS A 67 -6.62 3.23 -6.73
N PRO A 68 -7.20 3.56 -5.56
CA PRO A 68 -6.99 2.78 -4.35
C PRO A 68 -7.78 1.46 -4.33
N PRO A 69 -7.37 0.48 -3.51
CA PRO A 69 -6.15 0.47 -2.68
C PRO A 69 -4.84 0.56 -3.49
N ILE A 70 -3.94 1.45 -3.07
CA ILE A 70 -2.59 1.61 -3.65
C ILE A 70 -1.57 1.11 -2.64
N ILE A 71 -0.55 0.40 -3.11
CA ILE A 71 0.61 0.01 -2.32
C ILE A 71 1.86 0.60 -2.97
N ILE A 72 2.60 1.35 -2.17
CA ILE A 72 3.88 1.95 -2.53
C ILE A 72 4.94 1.34 -1.62
N VAL A 73 6.05 0.88 -2.21
CA VAL A 73 7.22 0.36 -1.49
C VAL A 73 8.39 1.27 -1.79
N ASN A 74 9.04 1.82 -0.76
CA ASN A 74 10.16 2.77 -0.89
C ASN A 74 9.88 3.93 -1.87
N GLY A 75 8.65 4.45 -1.84
CA GLY A 75 8.23 5.53 -2.74
C GLY A 75 8.01 5.12 -4.19
N ARG A 76 8.10 3.83 -4.55
CA ARG A 76 7.79 3.29 -5.88
C ARG A 76 6.45 2.56 -5.86
N LYS A 77 5.63 2.77 -6.88
CA LYS A 77 4.34 2.07 -7.01
C LYS A 77 4.58 0.58 -7.18
N PHE A 78 4.04 -0.22 -6.26
CA PHE A 78 4.03 -1.67 -6.36
C PHE A 78 2.70 -2.17 -6.93
N TYR A 79 1.58 -1.68 -6.39
CA TYR A 79 0.24 -2.12 -6.77
C TYR A 79 -0.76 -0.97 -6.73
N GLN A 80 -1.78 -1.07 -7.58
CA GLN A 80 -3.00 -0.28 -7.54
C GLN A 80 -4.17 -1.19 -7.90
N PHE A 81 -5.36 -0.86 -7.43
CA PHE A 81 -6.54 -1.63 -7.77
C PHE A 81 -6.82 -1.65 -9.28
N SER A 82 -7.22 -2.83 -9.77
CA SER A 82 -7.70 -3.06 -11.13
C SER A 82 -8.81 -4.10 -11.08
N HIS A 83 -9.85 -3.96 -11.91
CA HIS A 83 -10.93 -4.95 -11.98
C HIS A 83 -10.45 -6.36 -12.38
N LYS A 84 -9.31 -6.45 -13.08
CA LYS A 84 -8.70 -7.74 -13.45
C LYS A 84 -7.92 -8.39 -12.29
N GLU A 85 -7.39 -7.58 -11.38
CA GLU A 85 -6.54 -8.00 -10.28
C GLU A 85 -6.97 -7.20 -9.03
N PRO A 86 -8.01 -7.65 -8.31
CA PRO A 86 -8.60 -6.90 -7.20
C PRO A 86 -7.72 -6.89 -5.94
N LEU A 87 -6.77 -7.82 -5.85
CA LEU A 87 -5.77 -7.90 -4.79
C LEU A 87 -4.38 -8.15 -5.38
N PHE A 88 -3.35 -7.65 -4.71
CA PHE A 88 -1.97 -7.89 -5.07
C PHE A 88 -1.54 -9.34 -4.74
N ASP A 89 -0.55 -9.83 -5.47
CA ASP A 89 0.06 -11.13 -5.20
C ASP A 89 0.99 -11.04 -3.98
N ARG A 90 0.67 -11.82 -2.93
CA ARG A 90 1.42 -11.90 -1.67
C ARG A 90 2.89 -12.26 -1.89
N LYS A 91 3.17 -13.26 -2.73
CA LYS A 91 4.54 -13.73 -2.98
C LYS A 91 5.33 -12.69 -3.76
N LYS A 92 4.72 -12.04 -4.75
CA LYS A 92 5.39 -10.95 -5.48
C LYS A 92 5.76 -9.79 -4.57
N LEU A 93 4.90 -9.44 -3.61
CA LEU A 93 5.19 -8.38 -2.65
C LEU A 93 6.33 -8.79 -1.71
N GLU A 94 6.28 -10.01 -1.20
CA GLU A 94 7.35 -10.57 -0.37
C GLU A 94 8.70 -10.54 -1.10
N ASP A 95 8.78 -11.13 -2.30
CA ASP A 95 10.00 -11.18 -3.10
C ASP A 95 10.55 -9.77 -3.40
N HIS A 96 9.65 -8.81 -3.68
CA HIS A 96 10.04 -7.43 -3.91
C HIS A 96 10.64 -6.78 -2.66
N VAL A 97 9.99 -6.90 -1.50
CA VAL A 97 10.47 -6.35 -0.22
C VAL A 97 11.78 -7.00 0.20
N LEU A 98 11.91 -8.32 0.06
CA LEU A 98 13.15 -9.04 0.39
C LEU A 98 14.31 -8.62 -0.51
N ARG A 99 14.04 -8.32 -1.78
CA ARG A 99 15.06 -7.80 -2.70
C ARG A 99 15.50 -6.40 -2.31
N GLU A 100 14.56 -5.52 -1.96
CA GLU A 100 14.86 -4.16 -1.47
C GLU A 100 15.70 -4.21 -0.19
N LEU A 101 15.37 -5.09 0.77
CA LEU A 101 16.14 -5.30 2.00
C LEU A 101 17.58 -5.76 1.75
N ARG A 102 17.82 -6.60 0.73
CA ARG A 102 19.18 -7.07 0.39
C ARG A 102 20.04 -6.00 -0.29
N ASN A 103 19.40 -5.03 -0.95
CA ASN A 103 20.06 -3.94 -1.66
C ASN A 103 20.20 -2.67 -0.79
N SER A 104 19.80 -2.75 0.48
CA SER A 104 19.71 -1.67 1.48
C SER A 104 20.69 -1.89 2.63
#